data_AF-A0A140IN65-F1
#
_entry.id   AF-A0A140IN65-F1
#
_cell.length_a   1.000
_cell.length_b   1.000
_cell.length_c   1.000
_cell.angle_alpha   90.00
_cell.angle_beta   90.00
_cell.angle_gamma   90.00
#
_symmetry.space_group_name_H-M   'P 1'
#
loop_
_entity.id
_entity.type
_entity.pdbx_description
1 polymer ?
#
loop_
_entity_poly.entity_id
_entity_poly.type
_entity_poly.pdbx_seq_one_letter_code
_entity_poly.pdbx_strand_id
1 'polypeptide(L)'
;DGVEERIKSRLGWGLVVDINETTFELRLGILQAKMEQMNMYIPDDVLKFLARNIKSNIRELEGALNKVAHTLLIGRSMTVESASETLADLLRSNHKPITIAEIQK
;
A
#
# COMPACT_ATOMS: atom_id res chain seq x y z
N ASP A 1 2.08 11.73 -26.31
CA ASP A 1 1.83 10.94 -27.54
C ASP A 1 2.88 9.87 -27.79
N GLY A 2 2.80 8.73 -27.09
CA GLY A 2 3.84 7.69 -27.14
C GLY A 2 3.36 6.26 -27.44
N VAL A 3 2.07 6.07 -27.73
CA VAL A 3 1.50 4.74 -28.01
C VAL A 3 0.76 4.77 -29.35
N GLU A 4 1.20 3.92 -30.27
CA GLU A 4 0.58 3.77 -31.60
C GLU A 4 -0.89 3.27 -31.51
N GLU A 5 -1.76 3.80 -32.37
CA GLU A 5 -3.19 3.46 -32.39
C GLU A 5 -3.48 1.96 -32.59
N ARG A 6 -2.64 1.25 -33.35
CA ARG A 6 -2.77 -0.21 -33.52
C ARG A 6 -2.60 -0.98 -32.21
N ILE A 7 -1.81 -0.46 -31.27
CA ILE A 7 -1.55 -1.09 -29.97
C ILE A 7 -2.74 -0.84 -29.05
N LYS A 8 -3.29 0.38 -29.04
CA LYS A 8 -4.53 0.70 -28.29
C LYS A 8 -5.70 -0.17 -28.75
N SER A 9 -5.90 -0.28 -30.06
CA SER A 9 -6.94 -1.12 -30.65
C SER A 9 -6.78 -2.59 -30.24
N ARG A 10 -5.58 -3.16 -30.34
CA ARG A 10 -5.32 -4.55 -29.93
C ARG A 10 -5.55 -4.81 -28.44
N LEU A 11 -5.16 -3.88 -27.57
CA LEU A 11 -5.39 -4.01 -26.12
C LEU A 11 -6.89 -3.94 -25.76
N GLY A 12 -7.69 -3.23 -26.56
CA GLY A 12 -9.13 -3.10 -26.35
C GLY A 12 -10.00 -4.23 -26.91
N TRP A 13 -9.45 -5.16 -27.71
CA TRP A 13 -10.22 -6.24 -28.35
C TRP A 13 -10.48 -7.46 -27.44
N GLY A 14 -9.98 -7.46 -26.20
CA GLY A 14 -10.21 -8.50 -25.21
C GLY A 14 -11.26 -8.13 -24.16
N LEU A 15 -11.40 -8.97 -23.11
CA LEU A 15 -12.16 -8.60 -21.92
C LEU A 15 -11.39 -7.52 -21.14
N VAL A 16 -11.84 -6.28 -21.27
CA VAL A 16 -11.31 -5.15 -20.49
C VAL A 16 -12.18 -4.97 -19.26
N VAL A 17 -11.55 -4.92 -18.09
CA VAL A 17 -12.22 -4.63 -16.82
C VAL A 17 -11.45 -3.52 -16.11
N ASP A 18 -12.20 -2.60 -15.53
CA ASP A 18 -11.63 -1.50 -14.77
C ASP A 18 -11.09 -1.98 -13.43
N ILE A 19 -9.94 -1.43 -13.02
CA ILE A 19 -9.39 -1.62 -11.68
C ILE A 19 -9.81 -0.41 -10.85
N ASN A 20 -10.65 -0.65 -9.85
CA ASN A 20 -11.13 0.38 -8.94
C ASN A 20 -10.20 0.53 -7.73
N GLU A 21 -10.39 1.63 -7.00
CA GLU A 21 -9.75 1.83 -5.70
C GLU A 21 -10.06 0.67 -4.74
N THR A 22 -9.08 0.32 -3.92
CA THR A 22 -9.25 -0.74 -2.93
C THR A 22 -10.16 -0.28 -1.80
N THR A 23 -11.04 -1.16 -1.32
CA THR A 23 -11.79 -0.91 -0.09
C THR A 23 -10.90 -1.17 1.13
N PHE A 24 -11.32 -0.71 2.31
CA PHE A 24 -10.62 -1.01 3.55
C PHE A 24 -10.54 -2.53 3.80
N GLU A 25 -11.65 -3.22 3.56
CA GLU A 25 -11.80 -4.66 3.74
C GLU A 25 -10.86 -5.42 2.80
N LEU A 26 -10.76 -4.98 1.54
CA LEU A 26 -9.85 -5.57 0.57
C LEU A 26 -8.39 -5.35 0.98
N ARG A 27 -8.02 -4.14 1.43
CA ARG A 27 -6.66 -3.88 1.93
C ARG A 27 -6.32 -4.73 3.15
N LEU A 28 -7.25 -4.86 4.10
CA LEU A 28 -7.06 -5.71 5.27
C LEU A 28 -6.90 -7.19 4.87
N GLY A 29 -7.73 -7.69 3.97
CA GLY A 29 -7.64 -9.06 3.47
C GLY A 29 -6.32 -9.34 2.73
N ILE A 30 -5.83 -8.39 1.93
CA ILE A 30 -4.51 -8.47 1.30
C ILE A 30 -3.42 -8.58 2.37
N LEU A 31 -3.44 -7.71 3.38
CA LEU A 31 -2.45 -7.74 4.46
C LEU A 31 -2.46 -9.06 5.25
N GLN A 32 -3.64 -9.59 5.57
CA GLN A 32 -3.81 -10.88 6.25
C GLN A 32 -3.24 -12.03 5.41
N ALA A 33 -3.61 -12.11 4.14
CA ALA A 33 -3.08 -13.13 3.22
C ALA A 33 -1.55 -13.05 3.10
N LYS A 34 -0.99 -11.83 3.08
CA LYS A 34 0.46 -11.61 3.00
C LYS A 34 1.18 -12.00 4.28
N MET A 35 0.61 -11.66 5.44
CA MET A 35 1.12 -12.08 6.75
C MET A 35 1.18 -13.61 6.84
N GLU A 36 0.12 -14.30 6.40
CA GLU A 36 0.07 -15.78 6.34
C GLU A 36 1.15 -16.33 5.41
N GLN A 37 1.33 -15.75 4.22
CA GLN A 37 2.38 -16.13 3.27
C GLN A 37 3.79 -15.96 3.84
N MET A 38 4.01 -14.93 4.66
CA MET A 38 5.29 -14.65 5.32
C MET A 38 5.50 -15.53 6.57
N ASN A 39 4.50 -16.32 6.98
CA ASN A 39 4.49 -17.15 8.18
C ASN A 39 4.92 -16.36 9.44
N MET A 40 4.38 -15.16 9.58
CA MET A 40 4.69 -14.26 10.68
C MET A 40 3.43 -13.87 11.44
N TYR A 41 3.57 -13.50 12.70
CA TYR A 41 2.48 -12.96 13.48
C TYR A 41 2.57 -11.44 13.51
N ILE A 42 1.52 -10.76 13.04
CA ILE A 42 1.35 -9.31 13.19
C ILE A 42 0.01 -9.06 13.90
N PRO A 43 0.00 -8.27 14.99
CA PRO A 43 -1.23 -7.90 15.66
C PRO A 43 -2.25 -7.22 14.73
N ASP A 44 -3.53 -7.57 14.91
CA ASP A 44 -4.62 -7.13 14.03
C ASP A 44 -4.86 -5.61 14.08
N ASP A 45 -4.58 -4.97 15.21
CA ASP A 45 -4.60 -3.51 15.36
C ASP A 45 -3.57 -2.84 14.44
N VAL A 46 -2.36 -3.41 14.30
CA VAL A 46 -1.33 -2.95 13.37
C VAL A 46 -1.79 -3.15 11.92
N LEU A 47 -2.37 -4.30 11.57
CA LEU A 47 -2.89 -4.54 10.21
C LEU A 47 -4.01 -3.54 9.86
N LYS A 48 -4.96 -3.32 10.79
CA LYS A 48 -6.02 -2.32 10.64
C LYS A 48 -5.48 -0.91 10.55
N PHE A 49 -4.42 -0.58 11.29
CA PHE A 49 -3.74 0.70 11.19
C PHE A 49 -3.15 0.91 9.79
N LEU A 50 -2.45 -0.08 9.23
CA LEU A 50 -1.90 0.00 7.88
C LEU A 50 -3.01 0.18 6.83
N ALA A 51 -4.06 -0.64 6.89
CA ALA A 51 -5.17 -0.59 5.93
C ALA A 51 -5.97 0.72 5.97
N ARG A 52 -6.00 1.42 7.12
CA ARG A 52 -6.66 2.75 7.24
C ARG A 52 -5.79 3.87 6.67
N ASN A 53 -4.49 3.83 6.91
CA ASN A 53 -3.61 4.96 6.63
C ASN A 53 -2.93 4.88 5.26
N ILE A 54 -2.86 3.70 4.63
CA ILE A 54 -2.23 3.50 3.32
C ILE A 54 -3.31 3.21 2.27
N LYS A 55 -3.61 4.21 1.45
CA LYS A 55 -4.70 4.19 0.46
C LYS A 55 -4.23 4.43 -0.98
N SER A 56 -2.98 4.83 -1.17
CA SER A 56 -2.38 5.18 -2.47
C SER A 56 -2.44 4.04 -3.48
N ASN A 57 -1.83 2.89 -3.16
CA ASN A 57 -1.82 1.69 -4.00
C ASN A 57 -1.40 0.44 -3.20
N ILE A 58 -1.66 -0.74 -3.77
CA ILE A 58 -1.37 -2.04 -3.12
C ILE A 58 0.14 -2.24 -2.88
N ARG A 59 1.01 -1.75 -3.78
CA ARG A 59 2.47 -1.90 -3.62
C ARG A 59 2.98 -1.16 -2.38
N GLU A 60 2.51 0.04 -2.12
CA GLU A 60 2.86 0.78 -0.90
C GLU A 60 2.33 0.10 0.37
N LEU A 61 1.12 -0.46 0.30
CA LEU A 61 0.53 -1.22 1.40
C LEU A 61 1.39 -2.45 1.77
N GLU A 62 1.79 -3.24 0.77
CA GLU A 62 2.68 -4.39 0.96
C GLU A 62 4.09 -3.96 1.40
N GLY A 63 4.61 -2.86 0.87
CA GLY A 63 5.90 -2.30 1.28
C GLY A 63 5.92 -1.91 2.75
N ALA A 64 4.84 -1.29 3.24
CA ALA A 64 4.70 -0.95 4.65
C ALA A 64 4.60 -2.19 5.54
N LEU A 65 3.86 -3.21 5.11
CA LEU A 65 3.80 -4.50 5.81
C LEU A 65 5.19 -5.11 5.97
N ASN A 66 5.97 -5.19 4.87
CA ASN A 66 7.33 -5.70 4.89
C ASN A 66 8.26 -4.89 5.82
N LYS A 67 8.11 -3.56 5.84
CA LYS A 67 8.93 -2.70 6.71
C LYS A 67 8.60 -2.92 8.19
N VAL A 68 7.32 -3.06 8.52
CA VAL A 68 6.86 -3.39 9.87
C VAL A 68 7.33 -4.80 10.26
N ALA A 69 7.24 -5.78 9.36
CA ALA A 69 7.73 -7.14 9.58
C ALA A 69 9.23 -7.18 9.93
N HIS A 70 10.03 -6.36 9.28
CA HIS A 70 11.47 -6.25 9.57
C HIS A 70 11.76 -5.70 10.97
N THR A 71 10.84 -4.93 11.59
CA THR A 71 11.06 -4.42 12.96
C THR A 71 11.11 -5.53 14.00
N LEU A 72 10.43 -6.65 13.75
CA LEU A 72 10.49 -7.85 14.58
C LEU A 72 11.90 -8.45 14.61
N LEU A 73 12.59 -8.44 13.47
CA LEU A 73 13.98 -8.93 13.37
C LEU A 73 14.97 -8.08 14.17
N ILE A 74 14.63 -6.82 14.43
CA ILE A 74 15.43 -5.87 15.21
C ILE A 74 15.05 -5.94 16.71
N GLY A 75 14.13 -6.83 17.10
CA GLY A 75 13.70 -7.02 18.50
C GLY A 75 12.79 -5.91 19.03
N ARG A 76 12.14 -5.13 18.15
CA ARG A 76 11.14 -4.14 18.55
C ARG A 76 9.77 -4.79 18.74
N SER A 77 8.99 -4.28 19.70
CA SER A 77 7.60 -4.66 19.88
C SER A 77 6.78 -4.24 18.67
N MET A 78 5.93 -5.14 18.17
CA MET A 78 5.05 -4.85 17.04
C MET A 78 3.76 -4.24 17.56
N THR A 79 3.74 -2.91 17.73
CA THR A 79 2.59 -2.13 18.20
C THR A 79 2.25 -1.05 17.18
N VAL A 80 1.10 -0.42 17.32
CA VAL A 80 0.69 0.68 16.43
C VAL A 80 1.68 1.86 16.52
N GLU A 81 2.20 2.14 17.72
CA GLU A 81 3.17 3.21 17.96
C GLU A 81 4.48 2.94 17.20
N SER A 82 5.05 1.74 17.35
CA SER A 82 6.30 1.39 16.68
C SER A 82 6.15 1.32 15.16
N ALA A 83 4.98 0.87 14.67
CA ALA A 83 4.64 0.89 13.25
C ALA A 83 4.52 2.34 12.73
N SER A 84 3.87 3.23 13.47
CA SER A 84 3.73 4.65 13.13
C SER A 84 5.09 5.35 13.04
N GLU A 85 6.00 5.09 14.00
CA GLU A 85 7.36 5.62 13.97
C GLU A 85 8.14 5.10 12.75
N THR A 86 8.07 3.79 12.50
CA THR A 86 8.79 3.15 11.38
C THR A 86 8.31 3.65 10.02
N LEU A 87 7.04 4.04 9.93
CA LEU A 87 6.37 4.45 8.70
C LEU A 87 6.17 5.97 8.58
N ALA A 88 6.74 6.77 9.48
CA ALA A 88 6.50 8.22 9.53
C ALA A 88 6.66 8.93 8.17
N ASP A 89 7.71 8.63 7.42
CA ASP A 89 7.97 9.24 6.10
C ASP A 89 6.96 8.79 5.02
N LEU A 90 6.57 7.51 5.06
CA LEU A 90 5.56 6.95 4.15
C LEU A 90 4.20 7.59 4.43
N LEU A 91 3.81 7.69 5.70
CA LEU A 91 2.55 8.29 6.11
C LEU A 91 2.50 9.77 5.75
N ARG A 92 3.58 10.52 5.93
CA ARG A 92 3.68 11.94 5.50
C ARG A 92 3.47 12.09 4.00
N SER A 93 4.07 11.21 3.20
CA SER A 93 3.94 11.23 1.74
C SER A 93 2.50 10.92 1.30
N ASN A 94 1.83 9.99 2.00
CA ASN A 94 0.47 9.60 1.70
C ASN A 94 -0.59 10.64 2.15
N HIS A 95 -0.22 11.58 3.03
CA HIS A 95 -1.06 12.69 3.51
C HIS A 95 -0.75 14.03 2.84
N LYS A 96 0.22 14.11 1.92
CA LYS A 96 0.55 15.37 1.26
C LYS A 96 -0.46 15.61 0.12
N PRO A 97 -1.37 16.61 0.23
CA PRO A 97 -2.17 16.98 -0.92
C PRO A 97 -1.23 17.52 -1.99
N ILE A 98 -1.23 16.91 -3.17
CA ILE A 98 -0.52 17.44 -4.32
C ILE A 98 -1.18 18.78 -4.67
N THR A 99 -0.57 19.88 -4.26
CA THR A 99 -1.01 21.24 -4.61
C THR A 99 -0.30 21.68 -5.88
N ILE A 100 -0.91 22.59 -6.64
CA ILE A 100 -0.29 23.17 -7.86
C ILE A 100 1.11 23.74 -7.56
N ALA A 101 1.32 24.25 -6.34
CA ALA A 101 2.60 24.75 -5.87
C ALA A 101 3.70 23.68 -5.76
N GLU A 102 3.35 22.41 -5.53
CA GLU A 102 4.34 21.31 -5.50
C GLU A 102 4.72 20.80 -6.90
N ILE A 103 3.87 21.02 -7.91
CA ILE A 103 4.09 20.55 -9.29
C ILE A 103 5.02 21.51 -10.07
N GLN A 104 5.05 22.79 -9.70
CA GLN A 104 5.81 23.83 -10.43
C GLN A 104 7.26 24.04 -9.97
N LYS A 105 7.82 23.13 -9.15
CA LYS A 105 9.20 23.23 -8.66
C LYS A 105 10.15 22.32 -9.41
#